data_AF-A0A8T3RUU3-F1
#
_entry.id   AF-A0A8T3RUU3-F1
#
_cell.length_a   1.000
_cell.length_b   1.000
_cell.length_c   1.000
_cell.angle_alpha   90.00
_cell.angle_beta   90.00
_cell.angle_gamma   90.00
#
_symmetry.space_group_name_H-M   'P 1'
#
loop_
_entity.id
_entity.type
_entity.pdbx_description
1 polymer ?
#
loop_
_entity_poly.entity_id
_entity_poly.type
_entity_poly.pdbx_seq_one_letter_code
_entity_poly.pdbx_strand_id
1 'polypeptide(L)'
;MEAPVQLVLPLLDSEDLARVSFSDVWGGFDEAILAASERYGADAVLVGRAGRSVDGRLLVRWILHFRDQREEWRSTLEDGIQHTADRFAEIFAPAGDRTLRALRVDVSGIDGLRAYGTVSQFLESLTLVQSVGVEEVADDRIVFRVALRGEQATLDRAISLGHILEPVNTTDSDGNRGSGADLSYRFRP
;
A
#
# COMPACT_ATOMS: atom_id res chain seq x y z
N MET A 1 5.60 -9.68 4.73
CA MET A 1 6.97 -9.30 4.32
C MET A 1 7.25 -7.97 4.98
N GLU A 2 8.04 -7.95 6.05
CA GLU A 2 8.51 -6.73 6.70
C GLU A 2 9.54 -6.05 5.80
N ALA A 3 9.33 -4.77 5.48
CA ALA A 3 10.29 -3.98 4.70
C ALA A 3 11.42 -3.50 5.65
N PRO A 4 12.70 -3.72 5.32
CA PRO A 4 13.80 -3.32 6.20
C PRO A 4 13.97 -1.80 6.19
N VAL A 5 13.66 -1.14 7.32
CA VAL A 5 13.98 0.27 7.57
C VAL A 5 15.44 0.37 7.99
N GLN A 6 16.25 1.14 7.26
CA GLN A 6 17.64 1.40 7.67
C GLN A 6 17.66 2.43 8.79
N LEU A 7 18.00 2.00 10.00
CA LEU A 7 18.17 2.86 11.15
C LEU A 7 19.59 3.44 11.15
N VAL A 8 19.71 4.75 10.99
CA VAL A 8 20.98 5.48 11.19
C VAL A 8 20.93 6.14 12.55
N LEU A 9 21.80 5.70 13.46
CA LEU A 9 21.98 6.34 14.75
C LEU A 9 23.03 7.47 14.64
N PRO A 10 22.83 8.61 15.31
CA PRO A 10 23.84 9.65 15.40
C PRO A 10 25.15 9.10 15.98
N LEU A 11 26.28 9.62 15.50
CA LEU A 11 27.60 9.18 15.95
C LEU A 11 27.95 9.75 17.33
N LEU A 12 27.22 10.77 17.79
CA LEU A 12 27.38 11.42 19.10
C LEU A 12 28.82 11.92 19.31
N ASP A 13 29.46 12.37 18.23
CA ASP A 13 30.81 12.89 18.27
C ASP A 13 30.84 14.33 18.80
N SER A 14 32.04 14.90 18.90
CA SER A 14 32.22 16.28 19.37
C SER A 14 31.57 17.32 18.46
N GLU A 15 31.26 17.00 17.21
CA GLU A 15 30.55 17.90 16.29
C GLU A 15 29.03 17.81 16.49
N ASP A 16 28.49 16.61 16.73
CA ASP A 16 27.09 16.36 17.09
C ASP A 16 26.74 17.00 18.44
N LEU A 17 27.62 16.84 19.44
CA LEU A 17 27.47 17.43 20.77
C LEU A 17 27.66 18.96 20.77
N ALA A 18 28.38 19.50 19.78
CA ALA A 18 28.56 20.95 19.63
C ALA A 18 27.38 21.63 18.90
N ARG A 19 26.63 20.90 18.07
CA ARG A 19 25.47 21.41 17.33
C ARG A 19 24.14 21.21 18.07
N VAL A 20 24.06 20.25 18.99
CA VAL A 20 22.88 19.96 19.80
C VAL A 20 23.25 19.89 21.28
N SER A 21 22.96 20.94 22.03
CA SER A 21 23.13 20.92 23.49
C SER A 21 21.97 20.15 24.14
N PHE A 22 22.22 19.49 25.28
CA PHE A 22 21.19 18.81 26.09
C PHE A 22 20.01 19.74 26.45
N SER A 23 20.26 21.05 26.53
CA SER A 23 19.25 22.09 26.73
C SER A 23 18.28 22.26 25.55
N ASP A 24 18.74 22.01 24.32
CA ASP A 24 17.99 22.30 23.10
C ASP A 24 17.01 21.15 22.76
N VAL A 25 17.43 19.91 23.05
CA VAL A 25 16.56 18.73 22.97
C VAL A 25 15.40 18.83 23.96
N TRP A 26 15.60 19.47 25.11
CA TRP A 26 14.56 19.69 26.13
C TRP A 26 13.64 20.88 25.80
N GLY A 27 14.14 21.86 25.04
CA GLY A 27 13.45 23.12 24.71
C GLY A 27 12.48 23.09 23.51
N GLY A 28 12.49 22.04 22.69
CA GLY A 28 11.55 21.91 21.57
C GLY A 28 12.04 22.46 20.23
N PHE A 29 13.36 22.57 20.02
CA PHE A 29 13.92 23.06 18.76
C PHE A 29 13.95 21.96 17.70
N ASP A 30 12.78 21.66 17.13
CA ASP A 30 12.62 20.73 16.02
C ASP A 30 13.54 21.12 14.82
N GLU A 31 13.79 22.42 14.57
CA GLU A 31 14.64 22.92 13.48
C GLU A 31 16.13 22.55 13.61
N ALA A 32 16.71 22.63 14.81
CA ALA A 32 18.13 22.30 15.01
C ALA A 32 18.40 20.80 14.84
N ILE A 33 17.45 19.97 15.28
CA ILE A 33 17.49 18.51 15.12
C ILE A 33 17.34 18.15 13.65
N LEU A 34 16.41 18.79 12.92
CA LEU A 34 16.23 18.57 11.48
C LEU A 34 17.47 19.00 10.69
N ALA A 35 18.06 20.17 10.98
CA ALA A 35 19.27 20.67 10.33
C ALA A 35 20.50 19.78 10.60
N ALA A 36 20.64 19.22 11.80
CA ALA A 36 21.68 18.23 12.09
C ALA A 36 21.45 16.92 11.34
N SER A 37 20.18 16.54 11.16
CA SER A 37 19.77 15.30 10.50
C SER A 37 19.94 15.34 8.97
N GLU A 38 19.93 16.53 8.34
CA GLU A 38 20.19 16.70 6.90
C GLU A 38 21.53 16.08 6.46
N ARG A 39 22.56 16.16 7.31
CA ARG A 39 23.88 15.57 7.05
C ARG A 39 23.80 14.06 6.78
N TYR A 40 22.81 13.38 7.34
CA TYR A 40 22.62 11.94 7.22
C TYR A 40 21.70 11.54 6.06
N GLY A 41 21.20 12.51 5.29
CA GLY A 41 20.28 12.25 4.16
C GLY A 41 19.00 11.53 4.60
N ALA A 42 18.55 11.76 5.84
CA ALA A 42 17.43 11.04 6.41
C ALA A 42 16.09 11.49 5.80
N ASP A 43 15.34 10.56 5.21
CA ASP A 43 13.97 10.80 4.72
C ASP A 43 12.96 11.04 5.86
N ALA A 44 13.32 10.64 7.08
CA ALA A 44 12.52 10.81 8.29
C ALA A 44 13.39 10.92 9.54
N VAL A 45 12.90 11.64 10.55
CA VAL A 45 13.60 11.86 11.82
C VAL A 45 12.68 11.50 12.99
N LEU A 46 13.06 10.48 13.76
CA LEU A 46 12.37 10.09 15.00
C LEU A 46 13.13 10.63 16.22
N VAL A 47 12.45 11.41 17.06
CA VAL A 47 13.00 11.99 18.28
C VAL A 47 12.31 11.39 19.50
N GLY A 48 13.05 10.67 20.33
CA GLY A 48 12.56 10.10 21.59
C GLY A 48 13.02 10.90 22.81
N ARG A 49 12.09 11.34 23.65
CA ARG A 49 12.36 12.01 24.94
C ARG A 49 11.92 11.12 26.09
N ALA A 50 12.87 10.43 26.72
CA ALA A 50 12.60 9.52 27.82
C ALA A 50 12.45 10.25 29.16
N GLY A 51 11.42 9.90 29.92
CA GLY A 51 11.20 10.33 31.30
C GLY A 51 10.76 9.16 32.17
N ARG A 52 10.84 9.33 33.49
CA ARG A 52 10.26 8.37 34.43
C ARG A 52 8.87 8.82 34.84
N SER A 53 7.92 7.90 34.73
CA SER A 53 6.57 8.06 35.26
C SER A 53 6.58 7.93 36.79
N VAL A 54 5.49 8.37 37.42
CA VAL A 54 5.31 8.37 38.89
C VAL A 54 5.40 6.96 39.48
N ASP A 55 5.05 5.94 38.69
CA ASP A 55 5.15 4.52 39.01
C ASP A 55 6.53 3.91 38.71
N GLY A 56 7.53 4.73 38.37
CA GLY A 56 8.90 4.32 38.08
C GLY A 56 9.11 3.73 36.69
N ARG A 57 8.08 3.64 35.85
CA ARG A 57 8.19 3.13 34.47
C ARG A 57 8.86 4.16 33.56
N LEU A 58 9.66 3.67 32.61
CA LEU A 58 10.24 4.50 31.56
C LEU A 58 9.17 4.80 30.50
N LEU A 59 8.83 6.07 30.32
CA LEU A 59 7.91 6.52 29.29
C LEU A 59 8.65 7.47 28.35
N VAL A 60 8.54 7.22 27.05
CA VAL A 60 9.18 8.03 26.03
C VAL A 60 8.11 8.81 25.28
N ARG A 61 8.30 10.12 25.17
CA ARG A 61 7.55 10.96 24.24
C ARG A 61 8.29 10.98 22.91
N TRP A 62 7.63 10.48 21.89
CA TRP A 62 8.15 10.36 20.53
C TRP A 62 7.59 11.47 19.66
N ILE A 63 8.46 12.03 18.80
CA ILE A 63 8.07 12.94 17.73
C ILE A 63 8.68 12.41 16.44
N LEU A 64 7.85 12.08 15.47
CA LEU A 64 8.27 11.67 14.13
C LEU A 64 8.06 12.83 13.17
N HIS A 65 9.14 13.24 12.50
CA HIS A 65 9.12 14.15 11.36
C HIS A 65 9.30 13.33 10.09
N PHE A 66 8.31 13.38 9.20
CA PHE A 66 8.37 12.71 7.91
C PHE A 66 7.68 13.56 6.85
N ARG A 67 8.45 14.04 5.86
CA ARG A 67 7.99 15.04 4.88
C ARG A 67 7.39 16.27 5.61
N ASP A 68 6.19 16.72 5.22
CA ASP A 68 5.49 17.84 5.87
C ASP A 68 4.61 17.41 7.07
N GLN A 69 4.73 16.15 7.53
CA GLN A 69 3.92 15.61 8.63
C GLN A 69 4.73 15.46 9.92
N ARG A 70 4.10 15.85 11.02
CA ARG A 70 4.61 15.67 12.38
C ARG A 70 3.62 14.84 13.19
N GLU A 71 4.10 13.75 13.75
CA GLU A 71 3.32 12.87 14.62
C GLU A 71 3.95 12.81 16.01
N GLU A 72 3.12 12.87 17.06
CA GLU A 72 3.59 12.79 18.45
C GLU A 72 2.80 11.72 19.21
N TRP A 73 3.51 10.84 19.90
CA TRP A 73 2.90 9.82 20.77
C TRP A 73 3.74 9.56 22.01
N ARG A 74 3.17 8.82 22.97
CA ARG A 74 3.87 8.36 24.18
C ARG A 74 3.78 6.86 24.28
N SER A 75 4.91 6.21 24.48
CA SER A 75 4.96 4.76 24.61
C SER A 75 6.20 4.33 25.38
N THR A 76 6.38 3.02 25.53
CA THR A 76 7.67 2.48 25.97
C THR A 76 8.74 2.68 24.89
N LEU A 77 10.00 2.39 25.22
CA LEU A 77 11.08 2.47 24.24
C LEU A 77 10.83 1.52 23.06
N GLU A 78 10.43 0.29 23.34
CA GLU A 78 10.21 -0.76 22.36
C GLU A 78 9.00 -0.45 21.47
N ASP A 79 7.86 -0.12 22.09
CA ASP A 79 6.62 0.19 21.36
C ASP A 79 6.77 1.41 20.44
N GLY A 80 7.60 2.37 20.80
CA GLY A 80 7.82 3.56 19.98
C GLY A 80 8.62 3.29 18.70
N ILE A 81 9.63 2.43 18.81
CA ILE A 81 10.39 1.96 17.65
C ILE A 81 9.49 1.10 16.77
N GLN A 82 8.71 0.19 17.37
CA GLN A 82 7.75 -0.66 16.64
C GLN A 82 6.69 0.17 15.91
N HIS A 83 6.09 1.18 16.56
CA HIS A 83 5.12 2.09 15.93
C HIS A 83 5.71 2.80 14.71
N THR A 84 6.97 3.21 14.79
CA THR A 84 7.66 3.86 13.66
C THR A 84 7.92 2.87 12.52
N ALA A 85 8.32 1.63 12.85
CA ALA A 85 8.51 0.57 11.86
C ALA A 85 7.19 0.20 11.17
N ASP A 86 6.10 0.04 11.92
CA ASP A 86 4.76 -0.23 11.38
C ASP A 86 4.28 0.92 10.49
N ARG A 87 4.55 2.18 10.89
CA ARG A 87 4.20 3.36 10.10
C ARG A 87 4.96 3.41 8.78
N PHE A 88 6.25 3.07 8.77
CA PHE A 88 7.02 2.98 7.54
C PHE A 88 6.67 1.76 6.71
N ALA A 89 6.33 0.63 7.33
CA ALA A 89 5.76 -0.52 6.62
C ALA A 89 4.43 -0.13 5.96
N GLU A 90 3.60 0.71 6.59
CA GLU A 90 2.36 1.21 5.99
C GLU A 90 2.61 2.15 4.78
N ILE A 91 3.62 3.01 4.88
CA ILE A 91 3.95 4.03 3.86
C ILE A 91 4.75 3.45 2.70
N PHE A 92 5.69 2.55 3.01
CA PHE A 92 6.69 2.00 2.10
C PHE A 92 6.52 0.51 1.83
N ALA A 93 5.48 -0.14 2.36
CA ALA A 93 5.03 -1.40 1.80
C ALA A 93 5.02 -1.22 0.27
N PRO A 94 5.65 -2.14 -0.50
CA PRO A 94 5.50 -2.14 -1.95
C PRO A 94 4.01 -2.00 -2.18
N ALA A 95 3.59 -0.98 -2.95
CA ALA A 95 2.20 -0.58 -3.07
C ALA A 95 1.33 -1.75 -3.55
N GLY A 96 0.96 -2.63 -2.64
CA GLY A 96 -0.25 -3.37 -2.59
C GLY A 96 -1.27 -2.40 -2.03
N ASP A 97 -1.70 -1.49 -2.91
CA ASP A 97 -3.10 -1.13 -2.96
C ASP A 97 -3.66 -0.18 -1.87
N ARG A 98 -3.54 1.14 -2.11
CA ARG A 98 -4.50 2.12 -1.55
C ARG A 98 -5.43 2.73 -2.61
N THR A 99 -5.49 2.13 -3.81
CA THR A 99 -6.41 2.54 -4.88
C THR A 99 -6.50 1.52 -6.01
N LEU A 100 -5.79 0.40 -5.91
CA LEU A 100 -6.09 -0.74 -6.73
C LEU A 100 -7.42 -1.32 -6.22
N ARG A 101 -8.23 -1.79 -7.15
CA ARG A 101 -9.41 -2.58 -6.78
C ARG A 101 -9.20 -3.91 -7.43
N ALA A 102 -9.34 -4.98 -6.65
CA ALA A 102 -9.44 -6.30 -7.21
C ALA A 102 -10.90 -6.54 -7.61
N LEU A 103 -11.17 -6.65 -8.90
CA LEU A 103 -12.47 -7.02 -9.42
C LEU A 103 -12.45 -8.46 -9.92
N ARG A 104 -13.55 -9.18 -9.66
CA ARG A 104 -13.80 -10.49 -10.23
C ARG A 104 -14.52 -10.32 -11.56
N VAL A 105 -13.83 -10.67 -12.64
CA VAL A 105 -14.33 -10.61 -14.01
C VAL A 105 -14.60 -12.03 -14.50
N ASP A 106 -15.88 -12.36 -14.61
CA ASP A 106 -16.36 -13.62 -15.18
C ASP A 106 -16.36 -13.51 -16.71
N VAL A 107 -15.66 -14.42 -17.39
CA VAL A 107 -15.65 -14.48 -18.86
C VAL A 107 -16.08 -15.88 -19.31
N SER A 108 -17.15 -15.93 -20.09
CA SER A 108 -17.71 -17.14 -20.71
C SER A 108 -17.30 -17.29 -22.17
N GLY A 109 -17.35 -18.52 -22.70
CA GLY A 109 -17.03 -18.84 -24.09
C GLY A 109 -15.53 -18.99 -24.38
N ILE A 110 -14.71 -19.24 -23.35
CA ILE A 110 -13.26 -19.44 -23.51
C ILE A 110 -13.01 -20.92 -23.84
N ASP A 111 -12.89 -21.22 -25.13
CA ASP A 111 -12.57 -22.57 -25.61
C ASP A 111 -11.05 -22.72 -25.90
N GLY A 112 -10.37 -23.42 -25.00
CA GLY A 112 -8.97 -23.80 -25.13
C GLY A 112 -7.94 -22.72 -24.81
N LEU A 113 -6.67 -23.13 -24.83
CA LEU A 113 -5.53 -22.31 -24.38
C LEU A 113 -5.33 -21.03 -25.20
N ARG A 114 -5.70 -21.04 -26.49
CA ARG A 114 -5.58 -19.88 -27.37
C ARG A 114 -6.55 -18.77 -26.98
N ALA A 115 -7.82 -19.12 -26.74
CA ALA A 115 -8.84 -18.16 -26.30
C ALA A 115 -8.46 -17.52 -24.96
N TYR A 116 -7.99 -18.34 -24.02
CA TYR A 116 -7.44 -17.87 -22.74
C TYR A 116 -6.30 -16.86 -22.95
N GLY A 117 -5.29 -17.21 -23.76
CA GLY A 117 -4.15 -16.34 -24.02
C GLY A 117 -4.57 -14.99 -24.61
N THR A 118 -5.53 -15.00 -25.53
CA THR A 118 -6.08 -13.77 -26.11
C THR A 118 -6.78 -12.90 -25.05
N VAL A 119 -7.63 -13.48 -24.21
CA VAL A 119 -8.36 -12.74 -23.16
C VAL A 119 -7.40 -12.19 -22.10
N SER A 120 -6.46 -12.99 -21.63
CA SER A 120 -5.46 -12.57 -20.64
C SER A 120 -4.58 -11.44 -21.18
N GLN A 121 -4.05 -11.60 -22.39
CA GLN A 121 -3.21 -10.58 -23.03
C GLN A 121 -3.99 -9.28 -23.26
N PHE A 122 -5.26 -9.37 -23.63
CA PHE A 122 -6.12 -8.20 -23.78
C PHE A 122 -6.32 -7.47 -22.46
N LEU A 123 -6.74 -8.17 -21.41
CA LEU A 123 -6.95 -7.56 -20.09
C LEU A 123 -5.66 -6.92 -19.55
N GLU A 124 -4.51 -7.58 -19.74
CA GLU A 124 -3.18 -7.04 -19.38
C GLU A 124 -2.77 -5.82 -20.23
N SER A 125 -3.24 -5.71 -21.47
CA SER A 125 -2.94 -4.57 -22.35
C SER A 125 -3.64 -3.27 -21.94
N LEU A 126 -4.70 -3.36 -21.12
CA LEU A 126 -5.44 -2.20 -20.65
C LEU A 126 -4.59 -1.39 -19.68
N THR A 127 -4.31 -0.12 -19.99
CA THR A 127 -3.42 0.75 -19.18
C THR A 127 -3.84 0.89 -17.71
N LEU A 128 -5.15 0.76 -17.43
CA LEU A 128 -5.70 0.80 -16.08
C LEU A 128 -5.48 -0.51 -15.30
N VAL A 129 -5.19 -1.62 -15.97
CA VAL A 129 -4.96 -2.93 -15.36
C VAL A 129 -3.49 -3.04 -14.95
N GLN A 130 -3.25 -3.39 -13.70
CA GLN A 130 -1.91 -3.62 -13.17
C GLN A 130 -1.53 -5.10 -13.26
N SER A 131 -2.48 -5.98 -12.97
CA SER A 131 -2.27 -7.42 -13.05
C SER A 131 -3.60 -8.15 -13.30
N VAL A 132 -3.48 -9.31 -13.95
CA VAL A 132 -4.57 -10.25 -14.21
C VAL A 132 -4.13 -11.60 -13.67
N GLY A 133 -4.97 -12.22 -12.86
CA GLY A 133 -4.77 -13.58 -12.36
C GLY A 133 -6.01 -14.42 -12.61
N VAL A 134 -5.81 -15.73 -12.79
CA VAL A 134 -6.93 -16.68 -12.83
C VAL A 134 -7.28 -17.05 -11.39
N GLU A 135 -8.55 -16.88 -11.04
CA GLU A 135 -9.07 -17.27 -9.73
C GLU A 135 -9.81 -18.61 -9.79
N GLU A 136 -10.60 -18.83 -10.86
CA GLU A 136 -11.39 -20.04 -11.03
C GLU A 136 -11.52 -20.39 -12.52
N VAL A 137 -11.55 -21.69 -12.83
CA VAL A 137 -11.78 -22.22 -14.18
C VAL A 137 -12.86 -23.30 -14.08
N ALA A 138 -13.94 -23.15 -14.85
CA ALA A 138 -15.05 -24.10 -14.90
C ALA A 138 -15.57 -24.22 -16.33
N ASP A 139 -15.45 -25.41 -16.94
CA ASP A 139 -15.85 -25.68 -18.32
C ASP A 139 -15.35 -24.64 -19.34
N ASP A 140 -16.25 -23.79 -19.87
CA ASP A 140 -15.98 -22.73 -20.84
C ASP A 140 -15.90 -21.32 -20.20
N ARG A 141 -15.85 -21.27 -18.86
CA ARG A 141 -15.86 -20.05 -18.06
C ARG A 141 -14.59 -19.92 -17.23
N ILE A 142 -14.03 -18.71 -17.21
CA ILE A 142 -12.88 -18.36 -16.37
C ILE A 142 -13.23 -17.12 -15.56
N VAL A 143 -12.99 -17.18 -14.25
CA VAL A 143 -13.05 -16.02 -13.37
C VAL A 143 -11.65 -15.45 -13.22
N PHE A 144 -11.47 -14.24 -13.72
CA PHE A 144 -10.23 -13.49 -13.57
C PHE A 144 -10.32 -12.56 -12.36
N ARG A 145 -9.25 -12.50 -11.59
CA ARG A 145 -8.99 -11.45 -10.62
C ARG A 145 -8.17 -10.36 -11.30
N VAL A 146 -8.77 -9.19 -11.48
CA VAL A 146 -8.15 -8.05 -12.17
C VAL A 146 -7.86 -6.96 -11.14
N ALA A 147 -6.58 -6.62 -10.97
CA ALA A 147 -6.18 -5.46 -10.17
C ALA A 147 -6.14 -4.23 -11.07
N LEU A 148 -7.00 -3.25 -10.82
CA LEU A 148 -7.07 -2.03 -11.62
C LEU A 148 -6.77 -0.77 -10.82
N ARG A 149 -6.18 0.23 -11.45
CA ARG A 149 -6.01 1.59 -10.94
C ARG A 149 -7.27 2.40 -11.27
N GLY A 150 -8.15 2.59 -10.29
CA GLY A 150 -9.35 3.43 -10.43
C GLY A 150 -10.67 2.68 -10.25
N GLU A 151 -11.72 3.19 -10.90
CA GLU A 151 -13.09 2.72 -10.72
C GLU A 151 -13.50 1.63 -11.73
N GLN A 152 -14.39 0.74 -11.31
CA GLN A 152 -15.00 -0.33 -12.14
C GLN A 152 -15.58 0.20 -13.47
N ALA A 153 -16.24 1.35 -13.45
CA ALA A 153 -16.84 1.96 -14.65
C ALA A 153 -15.78 2.34 -15.72
N THR A 154 -14.53 2.56 -15.33
CA THR A 154 -13.45 2.84 -16.29
C THR A 154 -12.93 1.56 -16.94
N LEU A 155 -12.92 0.44 -16.21
CA LEU A 155 -12.61 -0.88 -16.76
C LEU A 155 -13.66 -1.30 -17.78
N ASP A 156 -14.94 -1.16 -17.45
CA ASP A 156 -16.06 -1.49 -18.35
C ASP A 156 -15.98 -0.72 -19.69
N ARG A 157 -15.70 0.59 -19.62
CA ARG A 157 -15.46 1.42 -20.82
C ARG A 157 -14.25 0.95 -21.62
N ALA A 158 -13.14 0.64 -20.96
CA ALA A 158 -11.91 0.22 -21.62
C ALA A 158 -12.06 -1.15 -22.31
N ILE A 159 -12.78 -2.08 -21.67
CA ILE A 159 -13.10 -3.38 -22.25
C ILE A 159 -14.00 -3.22 -23.48
N SER A 160 -15.02 -2.36 -23.38
CA SER A 160 -15.96 -2.07 -24.47
C SER A 160 -15.27 -1.50 -25.72
N LEU A 161 -14.18 -0.75 -25.57
CA LEU A 161 -13.38 -0.23 -26.68
C LEU A 161 -12.56 -1.31 -27.40
N GLY A 162 -12.26 -2.42 -26.72
CA GLY A 162 -11.45 -3.51 -27.27
C GLY A 162 -12.21 -4.48 -28.17
N HIS A 163 -13.55 -4.44 -28.17
CA HIS A 163 -14.45 -5.26 -29.00
C HIS A 163 -14.31 -6.79 -28.92
N ILE A 164 -13.47 -7.33 -28.04
CA ILE A 164 -13.29 -8.79 -27.89
C ILE A 164 -14.13 -9.42 -26.76
N LEU A 165 -14.65 -8.59 -25.85
CA LEU A 165 -15.50 -9.01 -24.74
C LEU A 165 -16.81 -8.22 -24.81
N GLU A 166 -17.94 -8.92 -24.85
CA GLU A 166 -19.27 -8.32 -24.81
C GLU A 166 -19.82 -8.41 -23.38
N PRO A 167 -20.29 -7.30 -22.78
CA PRO A 167 -20.89 -7.34 -21.45
C PRO A 167 -22.18 -8.16 -21.49
N VAL A 168 -22.30 -9.09 -20.54
CA VAL A 168 -23.53 -9.85 -20.35
C VAL A 168 -24.27 -9.21 -19.17
N ASN A 169 -25.30 -8.43 -19.47
CA ASN A 169 -26.19 -7.94 -18.42
C ASN A 169 -26.78 -9.16 -17.71
N THR A 170 -26.50 -9.33 -16.42
CA THR A 170 -27.13 -10.35 -15.59
C THR A 170 -28.56 -9.91 -15.28
N THR A 171 -29.39 -9.74 -16.31
CA THR A 171 -30.83 -9.63 -16.15
C THR A 171 -31.36 -11.05 -16.15
N ASP A 172 -31.25 -11.72 -14.99
CA ASP A 172 -32.24 -12.72 -14.62
C ASP A 172 -32.11 -13.05 -13.13
N SER A 173 -33.18 -12.67 -12.43
CA SER A 173 -33.62 -13.20 -11.16
C SER A 173 -33.73 -14.72 -11.26
N ASP A 174 -32.76 -15.44 -10.69
CA ASP A 174 -33.04 -16.75 -10.10
C ASP A 174 -32.08 -17.05 -8.94
N GLY A 175 -32.68 -17.36 -7.80
CA GLY A 175 -32.04 -17.47 -6.51
C GLY A 175 -31.22 -18.76 -6.37
N ASN A 176 -29.98 -18.76 -6.85
CA ASN A 176 -28.97 -19.70 -6.38
C ASN A 176 -27.70 -18.96 -5.94
N ARG A 177 -27.43 -19.05 -4.64
CA ARG A 177 -26.32 -18.42 -3.94
C ARG A 177 -25.00 -18.99 -4.45
N GLY A 178 -24.15 -18.16 -5.06
CA GLY A 178 -22.78 -18.59 -5.40
C GLY A 178 -21.87 -17.63 -6.18
N SER A 179 -22.36 -16.67 -6.96
CA SER A 179 -21.46 -15.88 -7.83
C SER A 179 -21.14 -14.50 -7.25
N GLY A 180 -19.98 -14.37 -6.62
CA GLY A 180 -19.38 -13.10 -6.21
C GLY A 180 -18.61 -12.41 -7.34
N ALA A 181 -19.07 -12.51 -8.59
CA ALA A 181 -18.45 -11.80 -9.71
C ALA A 181 -18.93 -10.35 -9.75
N ASP A 182 -18.01 -9.40 -9.91
CA ASP A 182 -18.32 -7.96 -9.99
C ASP A 182 -18.73 -7.55 -11.41
N LEU A 183 -18.23 -8.27 -12.43
CA LEU A 183 -18.49 -8.04 -13.85
C LEU A 183 -18.56 -9.35 -14.63
N SER A 184 -19.44 -9.42 -15.63
CA SER A 184 -19.64 -10.61 -16.46
C SER A 184 -19.57 -10.28 -17.95
N TYR A 185 -18.77 -11.04 -18.70
CA TYR A 185 -18.55 -10.86 -20.13
C TYR A 185 -18.62 -12.19 -20.90
N ARG A 186 -18.82 -12.08 -22.22
CA ARG A 186 -18.72 -13.18 -23.17
C ARG A 186 -17.60 -12.89 -24.17
N PHE A 187 -16.71 -13.85 -24.34
CA PHE A 187 -15.64 -13.78 -25.33
C PHE A 187 -16.19 -13.94 -26.75
N ARG A 188 -15.74 -13.07 -27.66
CA ARG A 188 -15.99 -13.14 -29.10
C ARG A 188 -14.65 -13.32 -29.83
N PRO A 189 -14.46 -14.43 -30.56
CA PRO A 189 -13.26 -14.64 -31.37
C PRO A 189 -13.21 -13.76 -32.62
#